data_AF-A0A9X8GRX1-F1
#
_entry.id   AF-A0A9X8GRX1-F1
#
_cell.length_a   1.000
_cell.length_b   1.000
_cell.length_c   1.000
_cell.angle_alpha   90.00
_cell.angle_beta   90.00
_cell.angle_gamma   90.00
#
_symmetry.space_group_name_H-M   'P 1'
#
loop_
_entity.id
_entity.type
_entity.pdbx_description
1 polymer ?
#
loop_
_entity_poly.entity_id
_entity_poly.type
_entity_poly.pdbx_seq_one_letter_code
_entity_poly.pdbx_strand_id
1 'polypeptide(L)' 'METLMNPFLHSADAVDEEPLWPATQHSAQQREAKRQAVLSAAAQLFNERGFHATSLDDIAARLGVSKPTLYYYV' A
#
# COMPACT_ATOMS: atom_id res chain seq x y z
N MET A 1 44.65 10.26 2.72
CA MET A 1 44.41 11.62 3.28
C MET A 1 44.74 12.57 2.15
N GLU A 2 43.84 13.17 1.39
CA GLU A 2 42.50 13.74 1.62
C GLU A 2 41.79 13.72 0.23
N THR A 3 40.57 13.19 0.07
CA THR A 3 39.27 13.84 0.33
C THR A 3 39.04 15.11 -0.52
N LEU A 4 38.17 14.95 -1.52
CA LEU A 4 37.28 15.93 -2.17
C LEU A 4 37.84 16.85 -3.27
N MET A 5 37.77 16.34 -4.50
CA MET A 5 37.34 17.15 -5.65
C MET A 5 35.80 17.27 -5.56
N ASN A 6 35.29 18.36 -4.99
CA ASN A 6 33.88 18.72 -5.09
C ASN A 6 33.76 20.00 -5.93
N PRO A 7 33.47 19.91 -7.24
CA PRO A 7 33.55 21.06 -8.16
C PRO A 7 32.25 21.86 -8.24
N PHE A 8 31.56 22.06 -7.12
CA PHE A 8 30.31 22.85 -7.09
C PHE A 8 30.29 23.77 -5.88
N LEU A 9 30.97 24.91 -6.03
CA LEU A 9 30.73 26.11 -5.23
C LEU A 9 30.30 27.23 -6.18
N HIS A 10 29.00 27.30 -6.50
CA HIS A 10 28.34 28.50 -7.00
C HIS A 10 26.95 28.52 -6.35
N SER A 11 26.82 29.29 -5.28
CA SER A 11 26.09 30.56 -5.22
C SER A 11 24.57 30.38 -5.24
N ALA A 12 24.00 30.59 -4.05
CA ALA A 12 22.77 31.31 -3.78
C ALA A 12 21.80 31.49 -4.97
N ASP A 13 20.68 30.75 -4.97
CA ASP A 13 19.31 31.27 -5.18
C ASP A 13 18.20 30.20 -5.38
N ALA A 14 18.45 28.92 -5.10
CA ALA A 14 17.37 27.93 -5.12
C ALA A 14 17.30 27.20 -3.77
N VAL A 15 16.32 27.57 -2.95
CA VAL A 15 15.72 26.61 -2.02
C VAL A 15 14.89 25.63 -2.86
N ASP A 16 15.58 24.80 -3.64
CA ASP A 16 15.00 23.56 -4.16
C ASP A 16 14.95 22.61 -2.97
N GLU A 17 13.89 22.76 -2.19
CA GLU A 17 13.45 21.77 -1.22
C GLU A 17 13.00 20.51 -1.98
N GLU A 18 13.97 19.73 -2.47
CA GLU A 18 13.74 18.34 -2.82
C GLU A 18 13.10 17.66 -1.61
N PRO A 19 11.85 17.19 -1.71
CA PRO A 19 11.17 16.64 -0.55
C PRO A 19 11.92 15.37 -0.12
N LEU A 20 12.53 15.46 1.07
CA LEU A 20 13.45 14.50 1.68
C LEU A 20 12.89 13.09 1.94
N TRP A 21 11.72 12.71 1.41
CA TRP A 21 11.21 11.34 1.58
C TRP A 21 10.03 11.01 0.64
N PRO A 22 10.10 9.89 -0.12
CA PRO A 22 8.97 9.35 -0.89
C PRO A 22 8.06 8.44 -0.04
N ALA A 23 7.77 8.77 1.22
CA ALA A 23 7.13 7.80 2.14
C ALA A 23 5.60 7.64 2.02
N THR A 24 4.89 8.33 1.11
CA THR A 24 3.41 8.33 1.16
C THR A 24 2.69 7.75 -0.06
N GLN A 25 3.36 7.50 -1.19
CA GLN A 25 2.69 6.96 -2.39
C GLN A 25 2.67 5.43 -2.41
N HIS A 26 3.80 4.79 -2.12
CA HIS A 26 3.93 3.34 -2.16
C HIS A 26 3.04 2.65 -1.12
N SER A 27 2.89 3.25 0.07
CA SER A 27 2.03 2.73 1.14
C SER A 27 0.54 2.88 0.80
N ALA A 28 0.13 3.97 0.16
CA ALA A 28 -1.25 4.16 -0.29
C ALA A 28 -1.62 3.20 -1.44
N GLN A 29 -0.73 3.04 -2.42
CA GLN A 29 -0.92 2.09 -3.52
C GLN A 29 -1.01 0.64 -3.02
N GLN A 30 -0.16 0.25 -2.07
CA GLN A 30 -0.25 -1.07 -1.45
C GLN A 30 -1.57 -1.29 -0.70
N ARG A 31 -2.08 -0.27 -0.01
CA ARG A 31 -3.39 -0.37 0.67
C ARG A 31 -4.52 -0.58 -0.34
N GLU A 32 -4.54 0.19 -1.42
CA GLU A 32 -5.58 0.04 -2.45
C GLU A 32 -5.48 -1.32 -3.14
N ALA A 33 -4.28 -1.81 -3.45
CA ALA A 33 -4.09 -3.14 -4.02
C ALA A 33 -4.63 -4.25 -3.11
N LYS A 34 -4.38 -4.14 -1.79
CA LYS A 34 -4.94 -5.08 -0.80
C LYS A 34 -6.46 -4.98 -0.71
N ARG A 35 -7.03 -3.77 -0.73
CA ARG A 35 -8.47 -3.55 -0.77
C ARG A 35 -9.12 -4.19 -1.99
N GLN A 36 -8.52 -4.02 -3.17
CA GLN A 36 -9.00 -4.64 -4.41
C GLN A 36 -8.95 -6.17 -4.34
N ALA A 37 -7.90 -6.74 -3.74
CA ALA A 37 -7.83 -8.19 -3.51
C ALA A 37 -8.97 -8.68 -2.60
N VAL A 38 -9.29 -7.93 -1.53
CA VAL A 38 -10.43 -8.23 -0.64
C VAL A 38 -11.75 -8.22 -1.40
N LEU A 39 -12.01 -7.17 -2.18
CA LEU A 39 -13.24 -7.06 -2.97
C LEU A 39 -13.36 -8.15 -4.02
N SER A 40 -12.27 -8.48 -4.71
CA SER A 40 -12.25 -9.54 -5.72
C SER A 40 -12.55 -10.91 -5.10
N ALA A 41 -11.91 -11.24 -3.97
CA ALA A 41 -12.18 -12.48 -3.27
C ALA A 41 -13.62 -12.55 -2.76
N ALA A 42 -14.14 -11.46 -2.18
CA ALA A 42 -15.53 -11.38 -1.73
C ALA A 42 -16.51 -11.63 -2.89
N ALA A 43 -16.31 -10.96 -4.03
CA ALA A 43 -17.14 -11.14 -5.22
C ALA A 43 -17.11 -12.59 -5.74
N GLN A 44 -15.96 -13.24 -5.73
CA GLN A 44 -15.84 -14.65 -6.10
C GLN A 44 -16.64 -15.56 -5.15
N LEU A 45 -16.48 -15.40 -3.83
CA LEU A 45 -17.24 -16.20 -2.87
C LEU A 45 -18.75 -15.97 -2.98
N PHE A 46 -19.17 -14.72 -3.14
CA PHE A 46 -20.58 -14.40 -3.34
C PHE A 46 -21.15 -15.06 -4.59
N ASN A 47 -20.39 -15.11 -5.68
CA ASN A 47 -20.81 -15.82 -6.90
C ASN A 47 -20.83 -17.34 -6.74
N GLU A 48 -19.87 -17.90 -5.99
CA GLU A 48 -19.77 -19.36 -5.78
C GLU A 48 -20.85 -19.90 -4.84
N ARG A 49 -21.20 -19.14 -3.78
CA ARG A 49 -21.95 -19.65 -2.61
C ARG A 49 -23.20 -18.83 -2.28
N GLY A 50 -23.33 -17.64 -2.85
CA GLY A 50 -24.34 -16.66 -2.47
C GLY A 50 -23.93 -15.78 -1.29
N PHE A 51 -24.65 -14.68 -1.13
CA PHE A 51 -24.36 -13.65 -0.11
C PHE A 51 -24.50 -14.17 1.32
N HIS A 52 -25.59 -14.90 1.62
CA HIS A 52 -25.87 -15.37 2.98
C HIS A 52 -24.94 -16.48 3.47
N ALA A 53 -24.33 -17.24 2.56
CA ALA A 53 -23.43 -18.34 2.89
C ALA A 53 -21.94 -17.92 2.91
N THR A 54 -21.66 -16.62 2.70
CA THR A 54 -20.30 -16.08 2.70
C THR A 54 -20.10 -15.17 3.90
N SER A 55 -19.14 -15.53 4.76
CA SER A 55 -18.76 -14.71 5.91
C SER A 55 -17.46 -13.93 5.67
N LEU A 56 -17.21 -12.90 6.48
CA LEU A 56 -15.92 -12.20 6.49
C LEU A 56 -14.76 -13.13 6.87
N ASP A 57 -15.02 -14.17 7.66
CA ASP A 57 -14.01 -15.18 8.00
C ASP A 57 -13.62 -16.03 6.79
N ASP A 58 -14.57 -16.36 5.92
CA ASP A 58 -14.29 -17.09 4.67
C ASP A 58 -13.43 -16.26 3.71
N ILE A 59 -13.69 -14.95 3.63
CA ILE A 59 -12.91 -14.03 2.80
C ILE A 59 -11.49 -13.88 3.39
N ALA A 60 -11.37 -13.74 4.71
CA ALA A 60 -10.08 -13.67 5.40
C ALA A 60 -9.25 -14.95 5.19
N ALA A 61 -9.90 -16.12 5.34
CA ALA A 61 -9.28 -17.42 5.13
C ALA A 61 -8.79 -17.60 3.68
N ARG A 62 -9.58 -17.18 2.68
CA ARG A 62 -9.18 -17.29 1.26
C ARG A 62 -8.01 -16.38 0.89
N LEU A 63 -7.87 -15.24 1.57
CA LEU A 63 -6.78 -14.28 1.35
C LEU A 63 -5.55 -14.56 2.24
N GLY A 64 -5.63 -15.51 3.16
CA GLY A 64 -4.56 -15.79 4.12
C GLY A 64 -4.30 -14.63 5.09
N VAL A 65 -5.31 -13.80 5.36
CA VAL A 65 -5.21 -12.64 6.26
C VAL A 65 -6.01 -12.87 7.54
N SER A 66 -5.64 -12.16 8.60
CA SER A 66 -6.42 -12.19 9.84
C SER A 66 -7.71 -11.39 9.69
N LYS A 67 -8.75 -11.74 10.44
CA LYS A 67 -10.01 -10.98 10.48
C LYS A 67 -9.80 -9.49 10.83
N PRO A 68 -8.97 -9.12 11.84
CA PRO A 68 -8.62 -7.71 12.09
C PRO A 68 -7.96 -7.02 10.91
N THR A 69 -7.06 -7.73 10.19
CA THR A 69 -6.40 -7.19 9.00
C THR A 69 -7.39 -6.92 7.88
N LEU A 70 -8.42 -7.75 7.74
CA LEU A 70 -9.46 -7.54 6.73
C LEU A 70 -10.27 -6.27 7.02
N TYR A 71 -10.65 -6.02 8.28
CA TYR A 71 -11.36 -4.79 8.67
C TYR A 71 -10.59 -3.50 8.38
N TYR A 72 -9.26 -3.55 8.32
CA TYR A 72 -8.47 -2.36 7.98
C TYR A 72 -8.62 -1.92 6.51
N TYR A 73 -9.10 -2.82 5.64
CA TYR A 73 -9.23 -2.57 4.20
C TYR A 73 -10.68 -2.36 3.74
N VAL A 74 -11.68 -2.58 4.60
CA VAL A 74 -13.11 -2.46 4.26
C VAL A 74 -13.67 -1.14 4.78
#